data_AF-A0A4Q6B329-F1
#
_entry.id   AF-A0A4Q6B329-F1
#
_cell.length_a   1.000
_cell.length_b   1.000
_cell.length_c   1.000
_cell.angle_alpha   90.00
_cell.angle_beta   90.00
_cell.angle_gamma   90.00
#
_symmetry.space_group_name_H-M   'P 1'
#
loop_
_entity.id
_entity.type
_entity.pdbx_description
1 polymer ?
#
loop_
_entity_poly.entity_id
_entity_poly.type
_entity_poly.pdbx_seq_one_letter_code
_entity_poly.pdbx_strand_id
1 'polypeptide(L)'
;MIANYKEEGWQVITQRAHGLLAAQLAAHWRESDRPARWIETVLAIAEHDDAENELDGEELLTPTGGPLHFSMKKFDLAHCRQLSTLTITKSRYIALLTSLHMTFVYGEFAKTDKAARDFLEEQKKQQEAWRKDLGLTKEEVVRIYNLVEWCDAFSLLLCKGELQPEKRKVEISSGPDKKMYYL
;
A
#
# COMPACT_ATOMS: atom_id res chain seq x y z
N MET A 1 11.53 -0.43 -4.35
CA MET A 1 11.46 0.41 -5.56
C MET A 1 10.73 -0.33 -6.68
N ILE A 2 10.08 0.40 -7.60
CA ILE A 2 9.66 -0.13 -8.90
C ILE A 2 10.81 0.05 -9.89
N ALA A 3 11.18 -1.01 -10.58
CA ALA A 3 12.32 -1.04 -11.51
C ALA A 3 11.87 -1.58 -12.88
N ASN A 4 11.77 -0.68 -13.86
CA ASN A 4 11.35 -1.01 -15.22
C ASN A 4 12.59 -1.10 -16.12
N TYR A 5 12.74 -2.23 -16.81
CA TYR A 5 13.74 -2.36 -17.86
C TYR A 5 13.35 -1.51 -19.08
N LYS A 6 14.33 -0.83 -19.67
CA LYS A 6 14.25 -0.04 -20.91
C LYS A 6 15.43 -0.40 -21.80
N GLU A 7 15.35 -0.07 -23.09
CA GLU A 7 16.45 -0.34 -24.03
C GLU A 7 17.75 0.36 -23.59
N GLU A 8 17.64 1.58 -23.05
CA GLU A 8 18.76 2.39 -22.60
C GLU A 8 19.17 2.14 -21.13
N GLY A 9 18.54 1.17 -20.45
CA GLY A 9 18.88 0.81 -19.07
C GLY A 9 17.66 0.60 -18.17
N TRP A 10 17.63 1.30 -17.04
CA TRP A 10 16.59 1.12 -16.02
C TRP A 10 15.91 2.44 -15.69
N GLN A 11 14.58 2.43 -15.63
CA GLN A 11 13.81 3.44 -14.93
C GLN A 11 13.53 2.93 -13.52
N VAL A 12 13.96 3.70 -12.52
CA VAL A 12 13.75 3.37 -11.11
C VAL A 12 12.85 4.42 -10.48
N ILE A 13 11.78 3.96 -9.82
CA ILE A 13 10.82 4.79 -9.08
C ILE A 13 10.81 4.29 -7.64
N THR A 14 11.05 5.19 -6.68
CA THR A 14 10.98 4.84 -5.26
C THR A 14 9.54 4.49 -4.87
N GLN A 15 9.37 3.63 -3.88
CA GLN A 15 8.06 3.38 -3.29
C GLN A 15 7.45 4.66 -2.72
N ARG A 16 8.28 5.52 -2.12
CA ARG A 16 7.83 6.85 -1.67
C ARG A 16 7.24 7.69 -2.80
N ALA A 17 7.81 7.63 -4.00
CA ALA A 17 7.28 8.33 -5.17
C ALA A 17 5.97 7.69 -5.68
N HIS A 18 5.82 6.36 -5.58
CA HIS A 18 4.54 5.71 -5.89
C HIS A 18 3.46 6.11 -4.87
N GLY A 19 3.80 6.17 -3.59
CA GLY A 19 2.91 6.64 -2.53
C GLY A 19 2.44 8.08 -2.79
N LEU A 20 3.34 8.97 -3.21
CA LEU A 20 2.96 10.33 -3.61
C LEU A 20 1.98 10.35 -4.80
N LEU A 21 2.22 9.51 -5.83
CA LEU A 21 1.28 9.37 -6.95
C LEU A 21 -0.08 8.82 -6.50
N ALA A 22 -0.09 7.81 -5.62
CA ALA A 22 -1.31 7.26 -5.03
C ALA A 22 -2.12 8.35 -4.30
N ALA A 23 -1.45 9.22 -3.54
CA ALA A 23 -2.09 10.34 -2.86
C ALA A 23 -2.65 11.39 -3.82
N GLN A 24 -1.96 11.67 -4.93
CA GLN A 24 -2.49 12.55 -5.99
C GLN A 24 -3.75 11.96 -6.63
N LEU A 25 -3.77 10.65 -6.90
CA LEU A 25 -4.96 9.96 -7.39
C LEU A 25 -6.13 10.09 -6.39
N ALA A 26 -5.85 9.90 -5.10
CA ALA A 26 -6.84 10.09 -4.04
C ALA A 26 -7.36 11.53 -4.01
N ALA A 27 -6.48 12.53 -4.10
CA ALA A 27 -6.85 13.96 -4.07
C ALA A 27 -7.85 14.35 -5.17
N HIS A 28 -7.80 13.65 -6.31
CA HIS A 28 -8.74 13.82 -7.42
C HIS A 28 -9.96 12.88 -7.37
N TRP A 29 -10.11 12.07 -6.32
CA TRP A 29 -11.29 11.26 -6.09
C TRP A 29 -12.53 12.12 -5.80
N ARG A 30 -13.71 11.62 -6.19
CA ARG A 30 -15.01 12.29 -6.07
C ARG A 30 -15.28 12.73 -4.63
N GLU A 31 -15.62 14.01 -4.46
CA GLU A 31 -15.86 14.61 -3.13
C GLU A 31 -16.98 13.93 -2.35
N SER A 32 -18.04 13.52 -3.05
CA SER A 32 -19.20 12.81 -2.46
C SER A 32 -18.84 11.50 -1.76
N ASP A 33 -17.73 10.87 -2.16
CA ASP A 33 -17.35 9.53 -1.71
C ASP A 33 -16.30 9.59 -0.57
N ARG A 34 -15.69 10.77 -0.34
CA ARG A 34 -14.60 10.95 0.61
C ARG A 34 -15.08 10.64 2.04
N PRO A 35 -14.33 9.86 2.83
CA PRO A 35 -14.62 9.68 4.24
C PRO A 35 -14.45 10.98 5.04
N ALA A 36 -15.06 11.03 6.23
CA ALA A 36 -14.99 12.20 7.11
C ALA A 36 -13.54 12.59 7.49
N ARG A 37 -12.66 11.60 7.63
CA ARG A 37 -11.23 11.77 7.97
C ARG A 37 -10.36 11.83 6.71
N TRP A 38 -10.71 12.74 5.80
CA TRP A 38 -10.13 12.76 4.46
C TRP A 38 -8.61 12.99 4.44
N ILE A 39 -8.11 13.91 5.26
CA ILE A 39 -6.68 14.20 5.34
C ILE A 39 -5.93 12.97 5.85
N GLU A 40 -6.42 12.32 6.91
CA GLU A 40 -5.81 11.08 7.40
C GLU A 40 -5.89 9.94 6.37
N THR A 41 -6.96 9.86 5.57
CA THR A 41 -7.05 8.90 4.46
C THR A 41 -5.98 9.16 3.40
N VAL A 42 -5.82 10.41 2.95
CA VAL A 42 -4.79 10.76 1.95
C VAL A 42 -3.38 10.52 2.49
N LEU A 43 -3.12 10.80 3.77
CA LEU A 43 -1.84 10.48 4.40
C LEU A 43 -1.60 8.98 4.50
N ALA A 44 -2.62 8.19 4.88
CA ALA A 44 -2.51 6.73 4.88
C ALA A 44 -2.21 6.18 3.48
N ILE A 45 -2.77 6.79 2.42
CA ILE A 45 -2.48 6.43 1.03
C ILE A 45 -1.07 6.84 0.63
N ALA A 46 -0.60 8.03 1.04
CA ALA A 46 0.75 8.48 0.71
C ALA A 46 1.84 7.62 1.37
N GLU A 47 1.55 7.07 2.55
CA GLU A 47 2.53 6.50 3.46
C GLU A 47 2.32 4.99 3.72
N HIS A 48 1.47 4.31 2.93
CA HIS A 48 1.07 2.92 3.21
C HIS A 48 2.23 1.92 3.23
N ASP A 49 3.35 2.22 2.55
CA ASP A 49 4.58 1.43 2.54
C ASP A 49 5.82 2.24 2.99
N ASP A 50 5.62 3.38 3.66
CA ASP A 50 6.69 4.36 3.92
C ASP A 50 7.42 4.12 5.26
N ALA A 51 8.04 2.95 5.42
CA ALA A 51 8.74 2.61 6.67
C ALA A 51 10.15 3.21 6.77
N GLU A 52 10.85 3.30 5.64
CA GLU A 52 12.27 3.69 5.56
C GLU A 52 12.56 4.46 4.26
N ASN A 53 13.70 5.15 4.19
CA ASN A 53 14.19 5.73 2.95
C ASN A 53 15.00 4.66 2.20
N GLU A 54 14.54 4.28 1.00
CA GLU A 54 15.16 3.18 0.24
C GLU A 54 16.65 3.44 -0.02
N LEU A 55 17.04 4.71 -0.19
CA LEU A 55 18.41 5.10 -0.49
C LEU A 55 19.35 5.14 0.73
N ASP A 56 18.84 4.94 1.95
CA ASP A 56 19.60 5.12 3.20
C ASP A 56 19.52 3.91 4.15
N GLY A 57 19.22 2.71 3.63
CA GLY A 57 19.11 1.54 4.52
C GLY A 57 18.73 0.21 3.88
N GLU A 58 18.28 0.19 2.62
CA GLU A 58 17.83 -1.05 1.99
C GLU A 58 18.88 -1.67 1.07
N GLU A 59 18.88 -3.01 0.97
CA GLU A 59 19.53 -3.71 -0.14
C GLU A 59 18.73 -3.45 -1.41
N LEU A 60 19.34 -2.71 -2.33
CA LEU A 60 18.70 -2.22 -3.55
C LEU A 60 19.12 -2.98 -4.79
N LEU A 61 20.02 -3.96 -4.67
CA LEU A 61 20.52 -4.75 -5.79
C LEU A 61 20.11 -6.23 -5.65
N THR A 62 19.92 -6.87 -6.79
CA THR A 62 19.84 -8.33 -6.86
C THR A 62 21.24 -8.94 -6.68
N PRO A 63 21.36 -10.25 -6.40
CA PRO A 63 22.67 -10.92 -6.37
C PRO A 63 23.48 -10.81 -7.67
N THR A 64 22.83 -10.49 -8.79
CA THR A 64 23.46 -10.27 -10.09
C THR A 64 23.80 -8.80 -10.38
N GLY A 65 23.54 -7.90 -9.43
CA GLY A 65 23.87 -6.46 -9.54
C GLY A 65 22.83 -5.60 -10.27
N GLY A 66 21.66 -6.14 -10.61
CA GLY A 66 20.54 -5.36 -11.16
C GLY A 66 19.71 -4.68 -10.06
N PRO A 67 18.84 -3.70 -10.37
CA PRO A 67 17.98 -3.08 -9.37
C PRO A 67 16.95 -4.09 -8.80
N LEU A 68 16.79 -4.10 -7.48
CA LEU A 68 15.84 -4.96 -6.79
C LEU A 68 14.41 -4.42 -6.89
N HIS A 69 13.57 -5.13 -7.65
CA HIS A 69 12.15 -4.78 -7.79
C HIS A 69 11.36 -5.09 -6.50
N PHE A 70 10.41 -4.24 -6.11
CA PHE A 70 9.63 -4.41 -4.87
C PHE A 70 8.91 -5.75 -4.79
N SER A 71 8.40 -6.27 -5.91
CA SER A 71 7.73 -7.57 -5.98
C SER A 71 8.66 -8.77 -5.69
N MET A 72 9.98 -8.57 -5.67
CA MET A 72 10.96 -9.58 -5.28
C MET A 72 11.20 -9.61 -3.76
N LYS A 73 10.76 -8.58 -3.03
CA LYS A 73 10.91 -8.51 -1.58
C LYS A 73 10.07 -9.61 -0.91
N LYS A 74 10.61 -10.11 0.20
CA LYS A 74 9.95 -11.09 1.07
C LYS A 74 9.33 -10.35 2.25
N PHE A 75 8.55 -11.07 3.07
CA PHE A 75 8.15 -10.55 4.37
C PHE A 75 9.38 -10.18 5.20
N ASP A 76 9.39 -8.95 5.73
CA ASP A 76 10.39 -8.43 6.65
C ASP A 76 9.68 -7.91 7.90
N LEU A 77 9.88 -8.60 9.02
CA LEU A 77 9.26 -8.24 10.28
C LEU A 77 9.76 -6.88 10.79
N ALA A 78 11.03 -6.55 10.63
CA ALA A 78 11.59 -5.30 11.14
C ALA A 78 10.96 -4.11 10.43
N HIS A 79 10.90 -4.17 9.09
CA HIS A 79 10.21 -3.18 8.26
C HIS A 79 8.74 -3.01 8.67
N CYS A 80 8.00 -4.12 8.80
CA CYS A 80 6.58 -4.06 9.20
C CYS A 80 6.39 -3.43 10.60
N ARG A 81 7.26 -3.75 11.55
CA ARG A 81 7.22 -3.18 12.91
C ARG A 81 7.55 -1.70 12.93
N GLN A 82 8.50 -1.28 12.10
CA GLN A 82 8.85 0.12 11.93
C GLN A 82 7.68 0.90 11.36
N LEU A 83 7.06 0.40 10.29
CA LEU A 83 5.86 1.00 9.68
C LEU A 83 4.70 1.11 10.68
N SER A 84 4.40 0.04 11.43
CA SER A 84 3.40 0.08 12.51
C SER A 84 3.70 1.17 13.55
N THR A 85 4.97 1.33 13.92
CA THR A 85 5.41 2.32 14.92
C THR A 85 5.26 3.75 14.38
N LEU A 86 5.69 4.00 13.14
CA LEU A 86 5.57 5.32 12.53
C LEU A 86 4.10 5.73 12.37
N THR A 87 3.26 4.83 11.87
CA THR A 87 1.85 5.14 11.61
C THR A 87 1.04 5.40 12.89
N ILE A 88 1.25 4.62 13.95
CA ILE A 88 0.53 4.83 15.23
C ILE A 88 0.91 6.13 15.93
N THR A 89 2.14 6.61 15.75
CA THR A 89 2.56 7.92 16.29
C THR A 89 1.90 9.10 15.57
N LYS A 90 1.47 8.91 14.32
CA LYS A 90 0.74 9.94 13.55
C LYS A 90 -0.75 9.92 13.86
N SER A 91 -1.39 8.74 13.79
CA SER A 91 -2.83 8.60 14.03
C SER A 91 -3.24 7.15 14.13
N ARG A 92 -4.14 6.82 15.06
CA ARG A 92 -4.82 5.51 15.09
C ARG A 92 -5.56 5.18 13.80
N TYR A 93 -6.09 6.20 13.12
CA TYR A 93 -6.79 6.01 11.85
C TYR A 93 -5.83 5.64 10.72
N ILE A 94 -4.68 6.31 10.64
CA ILE A 94 -3.62 5.96 9.68
C ILE A 94 -3.09 4.56 9.98
N ALA A 95 -2.76 4.28 11.24
CA ALA A 95 -2.31 2.95 11.67
C ALA A 95 -3.31 1.84 11.34
N LEU A 96 -4.62 2.08 11.49
CA LEU A 96 -5.66 1.13 11.11
C LEU A 96 -5.62 0.82 9.60
N LEU A 97 -5.55 1.84 8.74
CA LEU A 97 -5.54 1.65 7.30
C LEU A 97 -4.26 0.98 6.81
N THR A 98 -3.10 1.40 7.32
CA THR A 98 -1.81 0.78 7.01
C THR A 98 -1.74 -0.66 7.52
N SER A 99 -2.31 -0.95 8.70
CA SER A 99 -2.39 -2.32 9.25
C SER A 99 -3.24 -3.26 8.37
N LEU A 100 -4.36 -2.76 7.83
CA LEU A 100 -5.16 -3.49 6.85
C LEU A 100 -4.36 -3.76 5.57
N HIS A 101 -3.59 -2.77 5.11
CA HIS A 101 -2.74 -2.91 3.94
C HIS A 101 -1.65 -3.97 4.13
N MET A 102 -0.93 -3.95 5.25
CA MET A 102 0.04 -5.00 5.59
C MET A 102 -0.62 -6.39 5.67
N THR A 103 -1.86 -6.48 6.16
CA THR A 103 -2.59 -7.76 6.21
C THR A 103 -2.94 -8.29 4.82
N PHE A 104 -3.27 -7.40 3.89
CA PHE A 104 -3.51 -7.73 2.49
C PHE A 104 -2.22 -8.17 1.80
N VAL A 105 -1.15 -7.36 1.86
CA VAL A 105 0.12 -7.61 1.18
C VAL A 105 0.80 -8.89 1.69
N TYR A 106 0.83 -9.08 3.01
CA TYR A 106 1.59 -10.18 3.62
C TYR A 106 0.75 -11.42 3.96
N GLY A 107 -0.53 -11.44 3.61
CA GLY A 107 -1.45 -12.53 3.99
C GLY A 107 -1.00 -13.92 3.53
N GLU A 108 -0.41 -14.03 2.34
CA GLU A 108 0.10 -15.30 1.81
C GLU A 108 1.34 -15.81 2.58
N PHE A 109 2.19 -14.91 3.08
CA PHE A 109 3.37 -15.29 3.86
C PHE A 109 2.98 -15.97 5.18
N ALA A 110 1.85 -15.60 5.79
CA ALA A 110 1.36 -16.22 7.03
C ALA A 110 1.14 -17.74 6.93
N LYS A 111 0.95 -18.27 5.71
CA LYS A 111 0.77 -19.71 5.47
C LYS A 111 2.06 -20.49 5.69
N THR A 112 3.21 -19.88 5.44
CA THR A 112 4.52 -20.56 5.44
C THR A 112 5.52 -19.98 6.45
N ASP A 113 5.34 -18.73 6.87
CA ASP A 113 6.20 -18.02 7.81
C ASP A 113 5.47 -17.78 9.14
N LYS A 114 6.06 -18.29 10.24
CA LYS A 114 5.51 -18.12 11.59
C LYS A 114 5.56 -16.66 12.05
N ALA A 115 6.65 -15.94 11.75
CA ALA A 115 6.80 -14.54 12.14
C ALA A 115 5.75 -13.67 11.45
N ALA A 116 5.50 -13.91 10.16
CA ALA A 116 4.42 -13.25 9.42
C ALA A 116 3.06 -13.54 10.05
N ARG A 117 2.77 -14.81 10.38
CA ARG A 117 1.50 -15.19 11.01
C ARG A 117 1.28 -14.50 12.36
N ASP A 118 2.27 -14.57 13.24
CA ASP A 118 2.19 -13.97 14.58
C ASP A 118 1.99 -12.45 14.49
N PHE A 119 2.74 -11.78 13.59
CA PHE A 119 2.61 -10.34 13.34
C PHE A 119 1.20 -9.98 12.85
N LEU A 120 0.69 -10.69 11.85
CA LEU A 120 -0.63 -10.40 11.28
C LEU A 120 -1.78 -10.71 12.24
N GLU A 121 -1.63 -11.68 13.13
CA GLU A 121 -2.60 -11.90 14.22
C GLU A 121 -2.61 -10.74 15.22
N GLU A 122 -1.45 -10.17 15.54
CA GLU A 122 -1.37 -8.95 16.35
C GLU A 122 -2.02 -7.76 15.65
N GLN A 123 -1.72 -7.57 14.36
CA GLN A 123 -2.32 -6.51 13.54
C GLN A 123 -3.85 -6.61 13.54
N LYS A 124 -4.43 -7.81 13.37
CA LYS A 124 -5.89 -8.02 13.41
C LYS A 124 -6.51 -7.62 14.76
N LYS A 125 -5.83 -7.90 15.87
CA LYS A 125 -6.29 -7.47 17.22
C LYS A 125 -6.25 -5.94 17.35
N GLN A 126 -5.18 -5.31 16.87
CA GLN A 126 -5.03 -3.85 16.86
C GLN A 126 -6.10 -3.18 15.97
N GLN A 127 -6.36 -3.72 14.78
CA GLN A 127 -7.41 -3.26 13.87
C GLN A 127 -8.78 -3.26 14.55
N GLU A 128 -9.12 -4.33 15.27
CA GLU A 128 -10.40 -4.40 15.98
C GLU A 128 -10.49 -3.34 17.09
N ALA A 129 -9.42 -3.17 17.88
CA ALA A 129 -9.36 -2.18 18.95
C ALA A 129 -9.47 -0.75 18.40
N TRP A 130 -8.62 -0.38 17.44
CA TRP A 130 -8.62 0.96 16.84
C TRP A 130 -9.93 1.28 16.13
N ARG A 131 -10.53 0.31 15.43
CA ARG A 131 -11.85 0.49 14.83
C ARG A 131 -12.90 0.89 15.89
N LYS A 132 -12.92 0.21 17.04
CA LYS A 132 -13.83 0.51 18.15
C LYS A 132 -13.55 1.90 18.73
N ASP A 133 -12.28 2.21 18.99
CA ASP A 133 -11.86 3.52 19.53
C ASP A 133 -12.22 4.69 18.61
N LEU A 134 -12.17 4.46 17.29
CA LEU A 134 -12.51 5.44 16.26
C LEU A 134 -14.02 5.51 15.97
N GLY A 135 -14.83 4.63 16.57
CA GLY A 135 -16.27 4.57 16.35
C GLY A 135 -16.67 4.14 14.93
N LEU A 136 -15.81 3.42 14.21
CA LEU A 136 -16.06 3.03 12.81
C LEU A 136 -16.75 1.66 12.73
N THR A 137 -17.69 1.49 11.83
CA THR A 137 -18.24 0.17 11.49
C THR A 137 -17.24 -0.64 10.66
N LYS A 138 -17.43 -1.96 10.57
CA LYS A 138 -16.56 -2.80 9.72
C LYS A 138 -16.72 -2.41 8.24
N GLU A 139 -17.95 -2.13 7.86
CA GLU A 139 -18.35 -1.77 6.51
C GLU A 139 -17.72 -0.44 6.09
N GLU A 140 -17.66 0.55 6.98
CA GLU A 140 -16.96 1.81 6.73
C GLU A 140 -15.46 1.61 6.55
N VAL A 141 -14.83 0.81 7.43
CA VAL A 141 -13.39 0.53 7.34
C VAL A 141 -13.05 -0.15 6.03
N VAL A 142 -13.81 -1.18 5.63
CA VAL A 142 -13.63 -1.85 4.33
C VAL A 142 -13.81 -0.88 3.18
N ARG A 143 -14.86 -0.04 3.22
CA ARG A 143 -15.09 0.98 2.19
C ARG A 143 -13.90 1.93 2.04
N ILE A 144 -13.35 2.42 3.15
CA ILE A 144 -12.21 3.32 3.14
C ILE A 144 -10.96 2.60 2.64
N TYR A 145 -10.72 1.38 3.13
CA TYR A 145 -9.57 0.59 2.74
C TYR A 145 -9.56 0.26 1.24
N ASN A 146 -10.72 -0.02 0.63
CA ASN A 146 -10.81 -0.21 -0.81
C ASN A 146 -10.32 1.00 -1.62
N LEU A 147 -10.48 2.23 -1.10
CA LEU A 147 -9.88 3.40 -1.75
C LEU A 147 -8.35 3.40 -1.62
N VAL A 148 -7.83 2.97 -0.47
CA VAL A 148 -6.37 2.82 -0.27
C VAL A 148 -5.79 1.82 -1.25
N GLU A 149 -6.37 0.61 -1.29
CA GLU A 149 -5.97 -0.46 -2.22
C GLU A 149 -6.10 -0.01 -3.69
N TRP A 150 -7.18 0.69 -4.04
CA TRP A 150 -7.35 1.20 -5.40
C TRP A 150 -6.29 2.23 -5.78
N CYS A 151 -5.97 3.17 -4.90
CA CYS A 151 -4.92 4.16 -5.16
C CYS A 151 -3.54 3.51 -5.26
N ASP A 152 -3.22 2.56 -4.39
CA ASP A 152 -2.00 1.76 -4.46
C ASP A 152 -1.91 1.00 -5.80
N ALA A 153 -2.88 0.13 -6.09
CA ALA A 153 -2.92 -0.68 -7.30
C ALA A 153 -2.83 0.17 -8.57
N PHE A 154 -3.58 1.28 -8.64
CA PHE A 154 -3.55 2.14 -9.81
C PHE A 154 -2.21 2.87 -9.96
N SER A 155 -1.65 3.38 -8.86
CA SER A 155 -0.33 4.03 -8.89
C SER A 155 0.76 3.06 -9.36
N LEU A 156 0.72 1.80 -8.92
CA LEU A 156 1.66 0.77 -9.35
C LEU A 156 1.52 0.44 -10.84
N LEU A 157 0.30 0.34 -11.38
CA LEU A 157 0.08 0.15 -12.81
C LEU A 157 0.70 1.27 -13.65
N LEU A 158 0.49 2.53 -13.23
CA LEU A 158 1.06 3.70 -13.88
C LEU A 158 2.60 3.71 -13.76
N CYS A 159 3.15 3.45 -12.57
CA CYS A 159 4.58 3.40 -12.34
C CYS A 159 5.28 2.29 -13.13
N LYS A 160 4.64 1.12 -13.30
CA LYS A 160 5.18 0.02 -14.10
C LYS A 160 5.02 0.24 -15.61
N GLY A 161 4.20 1.21 -16.02
CA GLY A 161 3.88 1.46 -17.41
C GLY A 161 3.11 0.30 -18.05
N GLU A 162 2.30 -0.43 -17.27
CA GLU A 162 1.53 -1.60 -17.70
C GLU A 162 0.26 -1.22 -18.48
N LEU A 163 0.42 -0.34 -19.48
CA LEU A 163 -0.63 0.00 -20.43
C LEU A 163 -0.70 -1.09 -21.50
N GLN A 164 -1.84 -1.78 -21.59
CA GLN A 164 -1.98 -2.83 -22.59
C GLN A 164 -2.00 -2.23 -24.01
N PRO A 165 -1.31 -2.86 -24.97
CA PRO A 165 -1.46 -2.54 -26.37
C PRO A 165 -2.92 -2.55 -26.80
N GLU A 166 -3.24 -1.70 -27.78
CA GLU A 166 -4.57 -1.65 -28.42
C GLU A 166 -5.71 -1.23 -27.49
N LYS A 167 -5.41 -0.50 -26.40
CA LYS A 167 -6.40 0.00 -25.44
C LYS A 167 -7.21 -1.12 -24.76
N ARG A 168 -6.61 -2.30 -24.58
CA ARG A 168 -7.24 -3.36 -23.79
C ARG A 168 -7.31 -2.91 -22.33
N LYS A 169 -8.44 -3.23 -21.68
CA LYS A 169 -8.67 -2.88 -20.29
C LYS A 169 -7.71 -3.63 -19.37
N VAL A 170 -7.19 -2.94 -18.37
CA VAL A 170 -6.43 -3.54 -17.26
C VAL A 170 -7.23 -3.37 -15.99
N GLU A 171 -7.46 -4.46 -15.25
CA GLU A 171 -8.10 -4.38 -13.94
C GLU A 171 -7.20 -3.64 -12.95
N ILE A 172 -7.79 -2.69 -12.21
CA ILE A 172 -7.11 -1.96 -11.14
C ILE A 172 -7.37 -2.67 -9.81
N SER A 173 -8.58 -2.49 -9.27
CA SER A 173 -9.13 -3.18 -8.11
C SER A 173 -10.58 -2.72 -7.91
N SER A 174 -11.23 -3.21 -6.85
CA SER A 174 -12.53 -2.69 -6.43
C SER A 174 -12.39 -1.37 -5.69
N GLY A 175 -13.14 -0.34 -6.11
CA GLY A 175 -13.16 0.95 -5.43
C GLY A 175 -13.99 0.96 -4.14
N PRO A 176 -14.08 2.12 -3.46
CA PRO A 176 -14.90 2.29 -2.25
C PRO A 176 -16.40 2.04 -2.50
N ASP A 177 -16.87 2.16 -3.74
CA ASP A 177 -18.25 1.86 -4.15
C ASP A 177 -18.49 0.38 -4.48
N LYS A 178 -17.52 -0.50 -4.20
CA LYS A 178 -17.52 -1.95 -4.51
C LYS A 178 -17.62 -2.25 -6.01
N LYS A 179 -17.38 -1.27 -6.88
CA LYS A 179 -17.31 -1.49 -8.33
C LYS A 179 -15.89 -1.82 -8.73
N MET A 180 -15.74 -2.71 -9.71
CA MET A 180 -14.44 -3.00 -10.31
C MET A 180 -14.04 -1.87 -11.27
N TYR A 181 -12.83 -1.36 -11.12
CA TYR A 181 -12.27 -0.30 -11.97
C TYR A 181 -11.25 -0.86 -12.95
N TYR A 182 -11.13 -0.19 -14.09
CA TYR A 182 -10.22 -0.56 -15.17
C TYR A 182 -9.50 0.69 -15.70
N LEU A 183 -8.25 0.50 -16.11
CA LEU A 183 -7.46 1.44 -16.91
C LEU A 183 -7.65 1.16 -18.40
#